data_AF-A0A3E2D8L6-F1
#
_entry.id   AF-A0A3E2D8L6-F1
#
_cell.length_a   1.000
_cell.length_b   1.000
_cell.length_c   1.000
_cell.angle_alpha   90.00
_cell.angle_beta   90.00
_cell.angle_gamma   90.00
#
_symmetry.space_group_name_H-M   'P 1'
#
loop_
_entity.id
_entity.type
_entity.pdbx_description
1 polymer ?
#
loop_
_entity_poly.entity_id
_entity_poly.type
_entity_poly.pdbx_seq_one_letter_code
_entity_poly.pdbx_strand_id
1 'polypeptide(L)'
;MTDITLMTSCAAPAKVLPSLTLLSHRVRVVPMEPSSMLKMPEDTILLVDAREDLSLAKSLCSIVRASNLTMSIILILTEGGFTVVNPSWGVSDVMLT
;
A
#
# COMPACT_ATOMS: atom_id res chain seq x y z
N MET A 1 10.74 13.64 -9.19
CA MET A 1 10.77 12.17 -9.30
C MET A 1 9.87 11.65 -8.20
N THR A 2 8.80 10.93 -8.52
CA THR A 2 7.81 10.50 -7.53
C THR A 2 8.36 9.31 -6.73
N ASP A 3 8.36 9.41 -5.40
CA ASP A 3 8.75 8.30 -4.53
C ASP A 3 7.56 7.35 -4.33
N ILE A 4 7.83 6.05 -4.40
CA ILE A 4 6.83 5.00 -4.19
C ILE A 4 7.24 4.21 -2.95
N THR A 5 6.30 3.99 -2.05
CA THR A 5 6.48 3.13 -0.88
C THR A 5 5.56 1.93 -0.99
N LEU A 6 6.13 0.73 -1.00
CA LEU A 6 5.40 -0.53 -0.93
C LEU A 6 5.41 -1.06 0.50
N MET A 7 4.24 -1.13 1.11
CA MET A 7 4.03 -1.75 2.42
C MET A 7 3.53 -3.18 2.23
N THR A 8 4.33 -4.17 2.62
CA THR A 8 4.04 -5.58 2.36
C THR A 8 4.64 -6.51 3.41
N SER A 9 3.97 -7.64 3.65
CA SER A 9 4.50 -8.79 4.40
C SER A 9 5.15 -9.85 3.49
N CYS A 10 5.12 -9.66 2.17
CA CYS A 10 5.67 -10.59 1.20
C CYS A 10 7.20 -10.63 1.27
N ALA A 11 7.75 -11.83 1.49
CA ALA A 11 9.20 -12.04 1.51
C ALA A 11 9.89 -11.73 0.17
N ALA A 12 9.14 -11.70 -0.94
CA ALA A 12 9.62 -11.33 -2.26
C ALA A 12 8.79 -10.15 -2.82
N PRO A 13 9.10 -8.88 -2.43
CA PRO A 13 8.30 -7.71 -2.79
C PRO A 13 8.07 -7.51 -4.29
N ALA A 14 9.02 -7.93 -5.13
CA ALA A 14 8.88 -7.91 -6.59
C ALA A 14 7.72 -8.78 -7.12
N LYS A 15 7.23 -9.75 -6.34
CA LYS A 15 6.04 -10.56 -6.67
C LYS A 15 4.74 -9.85 -6.32
N VAL A 16 4.77 -8.77 -5.54
CA VAL A 16 3.57 -8.00 -5.19
C VAL A 16 3.04 -7.28 -6.41
N LEU A 17 3.94 -6.57 -7.09
CA LEU A 17 3.62 -5.84 -8.28
C LEU A 17 4.83 -5.85 -9.24
N PRO A 18 4.99 -6.91 -10.05
CA PRO A 18 6.18 -7.09 -10.88
C PRO A 18 6.47 -5.92 -11.82
N SER A 19 5.43 -5.22 -12.27
CA SER A 19 5.57 -4.03 -13.13
C SER A 19 6.38 -2.91 -12.49
N LEU A 20 6.45 -2.81 -11.15
CA LEU A 20 7.30 -1.83 -10.46
C LEU A 20 8.79 -2.00 -10.79
N THR A 21 9.22 -3.22 -11.11
CA THR A 21 10.62 -3.50 -11.48
C THR A 21 11.00 -2.95 -12.86
N LEU A 22 10.00 -2.61 -13.69
CA LEU A 22 10.18 -2.07 -15.03
C LEU A 22 10.20 -0.53 -15.04
N LEU A 23 9.81 0.10 -13.93
CA LEU A 23 9.71 1.55 -13.81
C LEU A 23 11.02 2.14 -13.29
N SER A 24 11.38 3.33 -13.75
CA SER A 24 12.55 4.08 -13.26
C SER A 24 12.32 4.77 -11.90
N HIS A 25 11.21 4.48 -11.23
CA HIS A 25 10.84 5.09 -9.96
C HIS A 25 11.55 4.42 -8.79
N ARG A 26 11.88 5.19 -7.75
CA ARG A 26 12.42 4.63 -6.52
C ARG A 26 11.29 3.96 -5.74
N VAL A 27 11.43 2.67 -5.48
CA VAL A 27 10.50 1.89 -4.66
C VAL A 27 11.15 1.59 -3.32
N ARG A 28 10.61 2.15 -2.25
CA ARG A 28 10.97 1.82 -0.86
C ARG A 28 10.04 0.72 -0.37
N VAL A 29 10.59 -0.39 0.10
CA VAL A 29 9.79 -1.44 0.73
C VAL A 29 9.82 -1.26 2.23
N VAL A 30 8.65 -1.31 2.87
CA VAL A 30 8.50 -1.28 4.32
C VAL A 30 7.64 -2.45 4.81
N PRO A 31 7.86 -2.96 6.04
CA PRO A 31 7.02 -4.01 6.59
C PRO A 31 5.57 -3.56 6.78
N MET A 32 4.64 -4.52 6.77
CA MET A 32 3.21 -4.30 6.97
C MET A 32 2.85 -4.11 8.45
N GLU A 33 3.29 -2.99 9.03
CA GLU A 33 3.09 -2.65 10.45
C GLU A 33 2.98 -1.12 10.66
N PRO A 34 2.32 -0.64 11.74
CA PRO A 34 2.13 0.79 11.98
C PRO A 34 3.44 1.59 12.11
N SER A 35 4.49 1.00 12.69
CA SER A 35 5.82 1.63 12.85
C SER A 35 6.48 1.99 11.52
N SER A 36 6.07 1.35 10.42
CA SER A 36 6.60 1.65 9.08
C SER A 36 6.26 3.06 8.61
N MET A 37 5.16 3.65 9.09
CA MET A 37 4.75 5.02 8.71
C MET A 37 5.81 6.07 9.06
N LEU A 38 6.57 5.83 10.14
CA LEU A 38 7.67 6.72 10.57
C LEU A 38 8.86 6.71 9.61
N LYS A 39 8.96 5.71 8.74
CA LYS A 39 10.06 5.53 7.77
C LYS A 39 9.69 6.00 6.37
N MET A 40 8.47 6.50 6.19
CA MET A 40 7.93 6.90 4.90
C MET A 40 8.29 8.37 4.60
N PRO A 41 8.68 8.71 3.36
CA PRO A 41 8.73 10.10 2.92
C PRO A 41 7.33 10.73 2.97
N GLU A 42 7.23 12.04 3.25
CA GLU A 42 5.94 12.75 3.26
C GLU A 42 5.26 12.76 1.88
N ASP A 43 6.06 12.91 0.81
CA ASP A 43 5.57 13.00 -0.59
C ASP A 43 5.65 11.66 -1.35
N THR A 44 5.28 10.55 -0.70
CA THR A 44 5.26 9.21 -1.33
C THR A 44 3.86 8.81 -1.79
N ILE A 45 3.77 8.01 -2.86
CA ILE A 45 2.58 7.18 -3.10
C ILE A 45 2.71 5.92 -2.25
N LEU A 46 1.70 5.63 -1.43
CA LEU A 46 1.68 4.42 -0.60
C LEU A 46 0.93 3.31 -1.32
N LEU A 47 1.65 2.25 -1.68
CA LEU A 47 1.09 0.99 -2.14
C LEU A 47 0.95 0.04 -0.94
N VAL A 48 -0.26 -0.43 -0.65
CA VAL A 48 -0.52 -1.38 0.44
C VAL A 48 -0.81 -2.76 -0.16
N ASP A 49 0.03 -3.75 0.15
CA ASP A 49 -0.20 -5.15 -0.22
C ASP A 49 -1.30 -5.75 0.67
N ALA A 50 -2.47 -5.96 0.10
CA ALA A 50 -3.63 -6.52 0.78
C ALA A 50 -4.05 -7.88 0.20
N ARG A 51 -3.16 -8.54 -0.58
CA ARG A 51 -3.47 -9.80 -1.27
C ARG A 51 -3.75 -10.95 -0.30
N GLU A 52 -3.05 -10.98 0.84
CA GLU A 52 -3.11 -12.07 1.81
C GLU A 52 -3.92 -11.71 3.08
N ASP A 53 -3.94 -10.43 3.48
CA ASP A 53 -4.62 -9.97 4.71
C ASP A 53 -5.30 -8.60 4.53
N LEU A 54 -6.56 -8.65 4.11
CA LEU A 54 -7.43 -7.49 3.96
C LEU A 54 -7.74 -6.79 5.29
N SER A 55 -7.78 -7.54 6.40
CA SER A 55 -8.12 -7.01 7.72
C SER A 55 -7.00 -6.10 8.24
N LEU A 56 -5.75 -6.58 8.14
CA LEU A 56 -4.57 -5.81 8.49
C LEU A 56 -4.42 -4.59 7.57
N ALA A 57 -4.60 -4.77 6.26
CA ALA A 57 -4.54 -3.65 5.30
C ALA A 57 -5.56 -2.55 5.63
N LYS A 58 -6.83 -2.91 5.89
CA LYS A 58 -7.87 -1.94 6.27
C LYS A 58 -7.52 -1.19 7.55
N SER A 59 -6.98 -1.90 8.54
CA SER A 59 -6.56 -1.32 9.81
C SER A 59 -5.45 -0.29 9.60
N LEU A 60 -4.44 -0.61 8.79
CA LEU A 60 -3.34 0.29 8.45
C LEU A 60 -3.81 1.52 7.66
N CYS A 61 -4.68 1.36 6.66
CA CYS A 61 -5.29 2.49 5.95
C CYS A 61 -6.04 3.44 6.90
N SER A 62 -6.75 2.88 7.89
CA SER A 62 -7.48 3.67 8.89
C SER A 62 -6.53 4.46 9.79
N ILE A 63 -5.40 3.87 10.20
CA ILE A 63 -4.36 4.55 10.99
C ILE A 63 -3.71 5.68 10.20
N VAL A 64 -3.34 5.41 8.93
CA VAL A 64 -2.77 6.43 8.04
C VAL A 64 -3.70 7.64 7.94
N ARG A 65 -5.00 7.39 7.69
CA ARG A 65 -6.01 8.45 7.59
C ARG A 65 -6.15 9.24 8.89
N ALA A 66 -6.04 8.57 10.05
CA ALA A 66 -6.09 9.24 11.35
C ALA A 66 -4.85 10.09 11.65
N SER A 67 -3.73 9.82 10.98
CA SER A 67 -2.43 10.47 11.23
C SER A 67 -2.27 11.83 10.53
N ASN A 68 -3.34 12.35 9.90
CA ASN A 68 -3.34 13.58 9.09
C ASN A 68 -2.28 13.58 7.97
N LEU A 69 -1.85 12.39 7.54
CA LEU A 69 -0.95 12.20 6.41
C LEU A 69 -1.76 12.36 5.11
N THR A 70 -1.23 13.10 4.16
CA THR A 70 -1.92 13.48 2.91
C THR A 70 -1.56 12.60 1.71
N MET A 71 -0.68 11.62 1.91
CA MET A 71 -0.24 10.70 0.87
C MET A 71 -1.40 9.88 0.27
N SER A 72 -1.37 9.69 -1.05
CA SER A 72 -2.34 8.85 -1.75
C SER A 72 -2.08 7.37 -1.47
N ILE A 73 -3.14 6.64 -1.10
CA ILE A 73 -3.09 5.21 -0.80
C ILE A 73 -3.68 4.43 -1.96
N ILE A 74 -2.90 3.52 -2.55
CA ILE A 74 -3.37 2.57 -3.57
C ILE A 74 -3.32 1.17 -2.98
N LEU A 75 -4.45 0.46 -3.03
CA LEU A 75 -4.55 -0.90 -2.51
C LEU A 75 -4.21 -1.93 -3.61
N ILE A 76 -3.30 -2.87 -3.31
CA ILE A 76 -3.00 -4.00 -4.20
C ILE A 76 -3.71 -5.23 -3.64
N LEU A 77 -4.56 -5.88 -4.44
CA LEU A 77 -5.37 -7.01 -3.98
C LEU A 77 -5.76 -7.94 -5.12
N THR A 78 -6.25 -9.12 -4.77
CA THR A 78 -6.85 -10.06 -5.72
C THR A 78 -8.31 -9.70 -6.00
N GLU A 79 -8.88 -10.22 -7.08
CA GLU A 79 -10.26 -9.92 -7.50
C GLU A 79 -11.29 -10.33 -6.44
N GLY A 80 -11.04 -11.44 -5.73
CA GLY A 80 -11.92 -11.90 -4.65
C GLY A 80 -12.00 -10.91 -3.49
N GLY A 81 -10.88 -10.26 -3.16
CA GLY A 81 -10.80 -9.26 -2.10
C GLY A 81 -11.51 -7.94 -2.42
N PHE A 82 -11.72 -7.63 -3.70
CA PHE A 82 -12.30 -6.35 -4.10
C PHE A 82 -13.75 -6.17 -3.62
N THR A 83 -14.47 -7.27 -3.42
CA THR A 83 -15.86 -7.29 -2.95
C THR A 83 -16.09 -6.60 -1.60
N VAL A 84 -15.07 -6.53 -0.74
CA VAL A 84 -15.17 -5.92 0.60
C VAL A 84 -14.60 -4.49 0.66
N VAL A 85 -13.93 -4.05 -0.40
CA VAL A 85 -13.37 -2.69 -0.48
C VAL A 85 -14.50 -1.69 -0.69
N ASN A 86 -14.50 -0.63 0.11
CA ASN A 86 -15.53 0.40 0.07
C ASN A 86 -14.97 1.74 0.57
N PRO A 87 -15.69 2.86 0.42
CA PRO A 87 -15.17 4.19 0.75
C PRO A 87 -14.67 4.36 2.19
N SER A 88 -15.13 3.54 3.14
CA SER A 88 -14.66 3.61 4.53
C SER A 88 -13.16 3.30 4.69
N TRP A 89 -12.55 2.61 3.71
CA TRP A 89 -11.12 2.31 3.69
C TRP A 89 -10.27 3.55 3.41
N GLY A 90 -10.84 4.61 2.81
CA GLY A 90 -10.12 5.84 2.51
C GLY A 90 -8.97 5.69 1.50
N VAL A 91 -9.05 4.69 0.62
CA VAL A 91 -8.08 4.48 -0.46
C VAL A 91 -8.39 5.38 -1.65
N SER A 92 -7.34 5.82 -2.35
CA SER A 92 -7.45 6.67 -3.54
C SER A 92 -7.74 5.85 -4.80
N ASP A 93 -7.19 4.64 -4.90
CA ASP A 93 -7.40 3.74 -6.02
C ASP A 93 -7.09 2.28 -5.62
N VAL A 94 -7.36 1.35 -6.53
CA VAL A 94 -7.10 -0.08 -6.38
C VAL A 94 -6.35 -0.64 -7.59
N MET A 95 -5.54 -1.66 -7.36
CA MET A 95 -4.86 -2.41 -8.40
C MET A 95 -5.08 -3.90 -8.18
N LEU A 96 -5.69 -4.55 -9.17
CA LEU A 96 -5.94 -6.00 -9.16
C LEU A 96 -4.71 -6.73 -9.74
N THR A 97 -4.35 -7.86 -9.12
CA THR A 97 -3.20 -8.69 -9.50
C THR A 97 -3.53 -10.16 -9.54
#